data_AF-A0A7X6AQW2-F1
#
_entry.id   AF-A0A7X6AQW2-F1
#
_cell.length_a   1.000
_cell.length_b   1.000
_cell.length_c   1.000
_cell.angle_alpha   90.00
_cell.angle_beta   90.00
_cell.angle_gamma   90.00
#
_symmetry.space_group_name_H-M   'P 1'
#
loop_
_entity.id
_entity.type
_entity.pdbx_description
1 polymer ?
#
loop_
_entity_poly.entity_id
_entity_poly.type
_entity_poly.pdbx_seq_one_letter_code
_entity_poly.pdbx_strand_id
1 'polypeptide(L)'
;LMRIPLRAIAFALTTVIAASACTAEEVARYLDSTEAVRDVLSAQDLARLRDCESTDNYQAISPSGVYRGAYQFDQTTWDDVAGRFFPWLVGLDPVDVEPWWQDAMARALWSERGKQPWPICGHEV
;
A
#
# COMPACT_ATOMS: atom_id res chain seq x y z
N LEU A 1 18.33 32.53 42.70
CA LEU A 1 17.98 32.14 41.31
C LEU A 1 19.24 31.68 40.60
N MET A 2 19.44 30.37 40.49
CA MET A 2 20.64 29.78 39.87
C MET A 2 20.53 29.89 38.34
N ARG A 3 21.44 30.62 37.70
CA ARG A 3 21.50 30.77 36.24
C ARG A 3 22.33 29.63 35.66
N ILE A 4 21.70 28.72 34.92
CA ILE A 4 22.40 27.64 34.22
C ILE A 4 23.05 28.22 32.95
N PRO A 5 24.35 28.02 32.72
CA PRO A 5 25.03 28.58 31.55
C PRO A 5 24.55 27.90 30.26
N LEU A 6 24.38 28.67 29.19
CA LEU A 6 23.95 28.16 27.85
C LEU A 6 24.79 26.97 27.37
N ARG A 7 26.08 26.92 27.72
CA ARG A 7 26.98 25.81 27.41
C ARG A 7 26.57 24.50 28.09
N ALA A 8 26.11 24.56 29.34
CA ALA A 8 25.61 23.38 30.05
C ALA A 8 24.27 22.90 29.45
N ILE A 9 23.42 23.84 29.02
CA ILE A 9 22.17 23.51 28.31
C ILE A 9 22.47 22.85 26.96
N ALA A 10 23.41 23.38 26.17
CA ALA A 10 23.81 22.81 24.89
C ALA A 10 24.45 21.41 25.03
N PHE A 11 25.23 21.19 26.09
CA PHE A 11 25.84 19.89 26.38
C PHE A 11 24.80 18.84 26.84
N ALA A 12 23.82 19.27 27.65
CA ALA A 12 22.69 18.43 28.04
C ALA A 12 21.78 18.07 26.85
N LEU A 13 21.52 19.01 25.95
CA LEU A 13 20.73 18.77 24.73
C LEU A 13 21.42 17.78 23.78
N THR A 14 22.72 17.96 23.53
CA THR A 14 23.48 17.06 22.64
C THR A 14 23.58 15.63 23.18
N THR A 15 23.75 15.47 24.50
CA THR A 15 23.77 14.14 25.14
C THR A 15 22.42 13.44 25.10
N VAL A 16 21.31 14.17 25.33
CA VAL A 16 19.95 13.60 25.23
C VAL A 16 19.63 13.16 23.80
N ILE A 17 19.95 13.99 22.79
CA ILE A 17 19.70 13.67 21.37
C ILE A 17 20.48 12.41 20.94
N ALA A 18 21.74 12.29 21.35
CA ALA A 18 22.56 11.13 21.01
C ALA A 18 22.08 9.83 21.69
N ALA A 19 21.53 9.93 22.90
CA ALA A 19 21.01 8.77 23.65
C ALA A 19 19.62 8.30 23.20
N SER A 20 18.86 9.15 22.50
CA SER A 20 17.50 8.83 22.01
C SER A 20 17.41 8.52 20.52
N ALA A 21 18.53 8.62 19.79
CA ALA A 21 18.56 8.28 18.37
C ALA A 21 18.64 6.75 18.21
N CYS A 22 17.84 6.18 17.30
CA CYS A 22 17.99 4.78 16.91
C CYS A 22 19.43 4.55 16.42
N THR A 23 20.05 3.51 16.92
CA THR A 23 21.32 3.02 16.38
C THR A 23 21.11 2.52 14.94
N ALA A 24 22.19 2.50 14.15
CA ALA A 24 22.13 1.95 12.79
C ALA A 24 21.65 0.48 12.76
N GLU A 25 21.95 -0.28 13.82
CA GLU A 25 21.51 -1.67 13.97
C GLU A 25 20.00 -1.78 14.23
N GLU A 26 19.44 -0.90 15.05
CA GLU A 26 17.99 -0.85 15.29
C GLU A 26 17.23 -0.42 14.03
N VAL A 27 17.76 0.55 13.27
CA VAL A 27 17.18 0.95 11.98
C VAL A 27 17.24 -0.22 10.99
N ALA A 28 18.37 -0.93 10.91
CA ALA A 28 18.50 -2.10 10.04
C ALA A 28 17.49 -3.20 10.40
N ARG A 29 17.34 -3.50 11.70
CA ARG A 29 16.37 -4.49 12.20
C ARG A 29 14.92 -4.09 11.90
N TYR A 30 14.59 -2.82 12.01
CA TYR A 30 13.26 -2.31 11.63
C TYR A 30 13.01 -2.49 10.13
N LEU A 31 13.97 -2.09 9.28
CA LEU A 31 13.83 -2.21 7.82
C LEU A 31 13.74 -3.66 7.35
N ASP A 32 14.53 -4.57 7.94
CA ASP A 32 14.47 -6.01 7.71
C ASP A 32 13.10 -6.58 8.13
N SER A 33 12.64 -6.23 9.35
CA SER A 33 11.34 -6.68 9.85
C SER A 33 10.14 -6.16 9.06
N THR A 34 10.31 -5.07 8.30
CA THR A 34 9.25 -4.44 7.52
C THR A 34 9.35 -4.69 6.03
N GLU A 35 10.37 -5.42 5.56
CA GLU A 35 10.58 -5.71 4.13
C GLU A 35 9.31 -6.24 3.46
N ALA A 36 8.68 -7.25 4.08
CA ALA A 36 7.46 -7.88 3.56
C ALA A 36 6.24 -6.94 3.45
N VAL A 37 6.25 -5.80 4.16
CA VAL A 37 5.16 -4.82 4.16
C VAL A 37 5.52 -3.54 3.40
N ARG A 38 6.79 -3.35 3.01
CA ARG A 38 7.23 -2.17 2.24
C ARG A 38 6.67 -2.16 0.82
N ASP A 39 6.41 -3.33 0.26
CA ASP A 39 5.87 -3.47 -1.09
C ASP A 39 4.33 -3.50 -1.13
N VAL A 40 3.66 -3.28 0.01
CA VAL A 40 2.20 -3.16 0.06
C VAL A 40 1.79 -1.77 -0.43
N LEU A 41 0.86 -1.74 -1.39
CA LEU A 41 0.28 -0.49 -1.89
C LEU A 41 -0.29 0.36 -0.75
N SER A 42 0.27 1.56 -0.58
CA SER A 42 -0.27 2.57 0.32
C SER A 42 -1.64 3.07 -0.19
N ALA A 43 -2.35 3.83 0.64
CA ALA A 43 -3.62 4.44 0.19
C ALA A 43 -3.42 5.41 -0.99
N GLN A 44 -2.27 6.09 -1.04
CA GLN A 44 -1.95 7.00 -2.13
C GLN A 44 -1.60 6.24 -3.41
N ASP A 45 -0.88 5.13 -3.29
CA ASP A 45 -0.52 4.26 -4.40
C ASP A 45 -1.74 3.63 -5.05
N LEU A 46 -2.67 3.12 -4.23
CA LEU A 46 -3.96 2.63 -4.73
C LEU A 46 -4.75 3.73 -5.45
N ALA A 47 -4.76 4.96 -4.91
CA ALA A 47 -5.43 6.08 -5.57
C ALA A 47 -4.81 6.39 -6.93
N ARG A 48 -3.46 6.42 -7.06
CA ARG A 48 -2.78 6.60 -8.36
C ARG A 48 -3.12 5.47 -9.33
N LEU A 49 -3.11 4.24 -8.85
CA LEU A 49 -3.42 3.06 -9.66
C LEU A 49 -4.85 3.12 -10.20
N ARG A 50 -5.85 3.34 -9.33
CA ARG A 50 -7.26 3.44 -9.74
C ARG A 50 -7.53 4.65 -10.62
N ASP A 51 -6.87 5.78 -10.37
CA ASP A 51 -7.03 6.97 -11.21
C ASP A 51 -6.55 6.69 -12.65
N CYS A 52 -5.40 6.04 -12.80
CA CYS A 52 -4.92 5.61 -14.12
C CYS A 52 -5.81 4.54 -14.77
N GLU A 53 -6.27 3.53 -14.01
CA GLU A 53 -7.05 2.40 -14.55
C GLU A 53 -8.51 2.78 -14.89
N SER A 54 -9.13 3.64 -14.09
CA SER A 54 -10.57 3.87 -14.15
C SER A 54 -11.01 5.31 -13.83
N THR A 55 -10.07 6.24 -13.64
CA THR A 55 -10.36 7.60 -13.12
C THR A 55 -11.04 7.54 -11.73
N ASP A 56 -10.50 6.67 -10.84
CA ASP A 56 -10.95 6.44 -9.46
C ASP A 56 -12.42 6.00 -9.35
N ASN A 57 -12.89 5.20 -10.32
CA ASN A 57 -14.28 4.75 -10.42
C ASN A 57 -14.45 3.27 -10.07
N TYR A 58 -14.94 2.99 -8.86
CA TYR A 58 -15.23 1.63 -8.36
C TYR A 58 -16.35 0.90 -9.11
N GLN A 59 -17.11 1.60 -9.95
CA GLN A 59 -18.17 1.02 -10.79
C GLN A 59 -17.78 1.01 -12.28
N ALA A 60 -16.49 1.20 -12.59
CA ALA A 60 -16.02 1.19 -13.97
C ALA A 60 -16.24 -0.18 -14.62
N ILE A 61 -16.66 -0.12 -15.88
CA ILE A 61 -16.77 -1.28 -16.76
C ILE A 61 -16.09 -0.88 -18.06
N SER A 62 -15.10 -1.67 -18.49
CA SER A 62 -14.39 -1.39 -19.75
C SER A 62 -15.36 -1.40 -20.94
N PRO A 63 -15.03 -0.76 -22.08
CA PRO A 63 -15.86 -0.82 -23.29
C PRO A 63 -16.13 -2.26 -23.78
N SER A 64 -15.19 -3.18 -23.51
CA SER A 64 -15.35 -4.61 -23.81
C SER A 64 -16.24 -5.35 -22.80
N GLY A 65 -16.52 -4.75 -21.65
CA GLY A 65 -17.22 -5.40 -20.54
C GLY A 65 -16.44 -6.55 -19.91
N VAL A 66 -15.13 -6.68 -20.14
CA VAL A 66 -14.28 -7.74 -19.57
C VAL A 66 -13.66 -7.30 -18.24
N TYR A 67 -13.16 -6.08 -18.20
CA TYR A 67 -12.49 -5.52 -17.03
C TYR A 67 -13.45 -4.65 -16.24
N ARG A 68 -13.45 -4.84 -14.92
CA ARG A 68 -14.47 -4.32 -14.02
C ARG A 68 -13.86 -3.76 -12.74
N GLY A 69 -14.56 -2.79 -12.14
CA GLY A 69 -14.17 -2.14 -10.90
C GLY A 69 -13.01 -1.16 -11.08
N ALA A 70 -12.60 -0.51 -9.99
CA ALA A 70 -11.62 0.59 -10.06
C ALA A 70 -10.22 0.16 -10.53
N TYR A 71 -9.91 -1.13 -10.38
CA TYR A 71 -8.63 -1.73 -10.75
C TYR A 71 -8.72 -2.59 -12.02
N GLN A 72 -9.86 -2.54 -12.72
CA GLN A 72 -10.03 -3.18 -14.01
C GLN A 72 -9.70 -4.69 -13.97
N PHE A 73 -10.20 -5.40 -12.96
CA PHE A 73 -10.06 -6.85 -12.86
C PHE A 73 -10.90 -7.55 -13.94
N ASP A 74 -10.36 -8.59 -14.56
CA ASP A 74 -11.20 -9.62 -15.18
C ASP A 74 -11.72 -10.61 -14.11
N GLN A 75 -12.81 -11.31 -14.41
CA GLN A 75 -13.45 -12.22 -13.45
C GLN A 75 -12.57 -13.39 -13.04
N THR A 76 -11.74 -13.92 -13.95
CA THR A 76 -10.88 -15.09 -13.63
C THR A 76 -9.82 -14.66 -12.62
N THR A 77 -9.17 -13.53 -12.87
CA THR A 77 -8.18 -12.96 -11.95
C THR A 77 -8.82 -12.60 -10.61
N TRP A 78 -10.02 -12.03 -10.60
CA TRP A 78 -10.77 -11.76 -9.37
C TRP A 78 -11.04 -13.04 -8.58
N ASP A 79 -11.64 -14.05 -9.19
CA ASP A 79 -11.98 -15.31 -8.51
C ASP A 79 -10.74 -16.04 -7.99
N ASP A 80 -9.64 -16.00 -8.75
CA ASP A 80 -8.36 -16.57 -8.35
C ASP A 80 -7.83 -15.93 -7.06
N VAL A 81 -7.78 -14.60 -7.01
CA VAL A 81 -7.29 -13.85 -5.83
C VAL A 81 -8.25 -14.04 -4.66
N ALA A 82 -9.57 -13.96 -4.91
CA ALA A 82 -10.59 -14.17 -3.89
C ALA A 82 -10.48 -15.58 -3.29
N GLY A 83 -10.28 -16.61 -4.11
CA GLY A 83 -10.13 -17.99 -3.64
C GLY A 83 -8.95 -18.18 -2.68
N ARG A 84 -7.88 -17.38 -2.81
CA ARG A 84 -6.70 -17.44 -1.95
C ARG A 84 -6.82 -16.60 -0.68
N PHE A 85 -7.40 -15.39 -0.77
CA PHE A 85 -7.36 -14.41 0.32
C PHE A 85 -8.73 -14.04 0.90
N PHE A 86 -9.78 -14.07 0.09
CA PHE A 86 -11.11 -13.60 0.45
C PHE A 86 -12.20 -14.53 -0.13
N PRO A 87 -12.33 -15.78 0.35
CA PRO A 87 -13.17 -16.79 -0.31
C PRO A 87 -14.66 -16.41 -0.41
N TRP A 88 -15.13 -15.48 0.42
CA TRP A 88 -16.50 -14.95 0.36
C TRP A 88 -16.74 -13.99 -0.83
N LEU A 89 -15.69 -13.57 -1.54
CA LEU A 89 -15.78 -12.72 -2.74
C LEU A 89 -15.75 -13.53 -4.05
N VAL A 90 -15.54 -14.84 -3.99
CA VAL A 90 -15.50 -15.69 -5.19
C VAL A 90 -16.84 -15.66 -5.91
N GLY A 91 -16.82 -15.39 -7.21
CA GLY A 91 -17.99 -15.31 -8.07
C GLY A 91 -18.78 -14.00 -7.96
N LEU A 92 -18.35 -13.06 -7.12
CA LEU A 92 -18.91 -11.71 -7.12
C LEU A 92 -18.27 -10.87 -8.23
N ASP A 93 -19.08 -10.03 -8.87
CA ASP A 93 -18.57 -9.06 -9.85
C ASP A 93 -17.85 -7.92 -9.09
N PRO A 94 -16.62 -7.51 -9.48
CA PRO A 94 -15.93 -6.38 -8.88
C PRO A 94 -16.80 -5.12 -8.70
N VAL A 95 -17.69 -4.78 -9.63
CA VAL A 95 -18.52 -3.55 -9.51
C VAL A 95 -19.65 -3.67 -8.48
N ASP A 96 -20.02 -4.88 -8.08
CA ASP A 96 -21.05 -5.15 -7.07
C ASP A 96 -20.48 -5.23 -5.64
N VAL A 97 -19.15 -5.12 -5.51
CA VAL A 97 -18.41 -5.28 -4.26
C VAL A 97 -17.95 -3.93 -3.72
N GLU A 98 -17.96 -3.76 -2.40
CA GLU A 98 -17.65 -2.48 -1.78
C GLU A 98 -16.21 -2.01 -2.05
N PRO A 99 -15.96 -0.68 -2.11
CA PRO A 99 -14.67 -0.13 -2.49
C PRO A 99 -13.45 -0.69 -1.73
N TRP A 100 -13.58 -0.89 -0.40
CA TRP A 100 -12.47 -1.39 0.40
C TRP A 100 -12.11 -2.86 0.07
N TRP A 101 -13.06 -3.65 -0.43
CA TRP A 101 -12.78 -5.02 -0.88
C TRP A 101 -12.05 -5.01 -2.22
N GLN A 102 -12.39 -4.11 -3.14
CA GLN A 102 -11.59 -3.93 -4.36
C GLN A 102 -10.15 -3.49 -4.02
N ASP A 103 -9.98 -2.59 -3.05
CA ASP A 103 -8.65 -2.18 -2.55
C ASP A 103 -7.87 -3.34 -1.92
N ALA A 104 -8.55 -4.18 -1.13
CA ALA A 104 -7.95 -5.37 -0.53
C ALA A 104 -7.51 -6.39 -1.60
N MET A 105 -8.34 -6.60 -2.62
CA MET A 105 -8.05 -7.46 -3.78
C MET A 105 -6.85 -6.95 -4.57
N ALA A 106 -6.76 -5.64 -4.83
CA ALA A 106 -5.61 -5.03 -5.51
C ALA A 106 -4.32 -5.21 -4.71
N ARG A 107 -4.35 -4.97 -3.40
CA ARG A 107 -3.20 -5.21 -2.51
C ARG A 107 -2.78 -6.68 -2.51
N ALA A 108 -3.73 -7.60 -2.43
CA ALA A 108 -3.44 -9.04 -2.42
C ALA A 108 -2.81 -9.50 -3.74
N LEU A 109 -3.32 -9.04 -4.88
CA LEU A 109 -2.72 -9.38 -6.17
C LEU A 109 -1.34 -8.73 -6.35
N TRP A 110 -1.17 -7.49 -5.89
CA TRP A 110 0.12 -6.80 -5.92
C TRP A 110 1.17 -7.49 -5.05
N SER A 111 0.83 -8.00 -3.87
CA SER A 111 1.79 -8.72 -3.03
C SER A 111 2.28 -10.02 -3.67
N GLU A 112 1.48 -10.63 -4.54
CA GLU A 112 1.85 -11.85 -5.28
C GLU A 112 2.67 -11.56 -6.55
N ARG A 113 2.34 -10.49 -7.28
CA ARG A 113 2.82 -10.29 -8.67
C ARG A 113 3.47 -8.94 -8.91
N GLY A 114 3.59 -8.11 -7.87
CA GLY A 114 3.94 -6.70 -7.98
C GLY A 114 3.03 -6.01 -9.00
N LYS A 115 3.65 -5.17 -9.83
CA LYS A 115 2.95 -4.41 -10.87
C LYS A 115 2.53 -5.19 -12.12
N GLN A 116 2.94 -6.47 -12.28
CA GLN A 116 2.70 -7.21 -13.53
C GLN A 116 1.24 -7.21 -14.04
N PRO A 117 0.22 -7.30 -13.18
CA PRO A 117 -1.19 -7.28 -13.62
C PRO A 117 -1.63 -5.93 -14.19
N TRP A 118 -0.94 -4.84 -13.86
CA TRP A 118 -1.20 -3.48 -14.34
C TRP A 118 0.03 -2.97 -15.08
N PRO A 119 0.33 -3.49 -16.30
CA PRO A 119 1.61 -3.26 -16.98
C PRO A 119 1.86 -1.81 -17.39
N ILE A 120 0.82 -0.98 -17.44
CA ILE A 120 0.93 0.46 -17.69
C ILE A 120 0.76 1.22 -16.37
N CYS A 121 -0.41 1.15 -15.74
CA CYS A 121 -0.71 1.95 -14.57
C CYS A 121 0.07 1.58 -13.30
N GLY A 122 0.58 0.34 -13.20
CA GLY A 122 1.46 -0.06 -12.11
C GLY A 122 2.84 0.61 -12.13
N HIS A 123 3.17 1.39 -13.16
CA HIS A 123 4.34 2.27 -13.17
C HIS A 123 4.09 3.66 -12.55
N GLU A 124 2.82 4.04 -12.37
CA GLU A 124 2.42 5.31 -11.76
C GLU A 124 2.36 5.24 -10.22
N VAL A 125 2.66 4.06 -9.66
CA VAL A 125 2.64 3.74 -8.23
C VAL A 125 4.00 3.99 -7.61
#